data_AF-A0A2N8KTK9-F1
#
_entry.id   AF-A0A2N8KTK9-F1
#
_cell.length_a   1.000
_cell.length_b   1.000
_cell.length_c   1.000
_cell.angle_alpha   90.00
_cell.angle_beta   90.00
_cell.angle_gamma   90.00
#
_symmetry.space_group_name_H-M   'P 1'
#
loop_
_entity.id
_entity.type
_entity.pdbx_description
1 polymer ?
#
loop_
_entity_poly.entity_id
_entity_poly.type
_entity_poly.pdbx_seq_one_letter_code
_entity_poly.pdbx_strand_id
1 'polypeptide(L)'
;MTSQPFEKIALAARVVEEEMKRVGYWSAEPCPEFNPNELYGGATFESWLQFEYLPKVSRAVEVLSLVDLPQYRVGLAALRQYDYHSSIPEAHILMSACFELERVLDAVHA
;
A
#
# COMPACT_ATOMS: atom_id res chain seq x y z
N MET A 1 7.81 -15.33 -17.89
CA MET A 1 6.88 -16.09 -17.03
C MET A 1 6.86 -15.39 -15.69
N THR A 2 5.86 -14.55 -15.44
CA THR A 2 5.59 -14.02 -14.11
C THR A 2 5.19 -15.21 -13.22
N SER A 3 5.80 -15.32 -12.05
CA SER A 3 5.45 -16.37 -11.09
C SER A 3 4.09 -16.02 -10.48
N GLN A 4 3.16 -16.98 -10.45
CA GLN A 4 1.77 -16.84 -10.02
C GLN A 4 1.56 -15.99 -8.73
N PRO A 5 2.44 -16.02 -7.71
CA PRO A 5 2.30 -15.17 -6.53
C PRO A 5 2.53 -13.67 -6.80
N PHE A 6 3.49 -13.32 -7.66
CA PHE A 6 3.77 -11.92 -8.00
C PHE A 6 2.65 -11.28 -8.83
N GLU A 7 1.92 -12.08 -9.62
CA GLU A 7 0.72 -11.61 -10.32
C GLU A 7 -0.40 -11.24 -9.34
N LYS A 8 -0.57 -12.01 -8.26
CA LYS A 8 -1.54 -11.69 -7.20
C LYS A 8 -1.16 -10.42 -6.45
N ILE A 9 0.13 -10.24 -6.14
CA ILE A 9 0.65 -9.02 -5.50
C ILE A 9 0.41 -7.81 -6.41
N ALA A 10 0.74 -7.92 -7.71
CA ALA A 10 0.51 -6.85 -8.67
C ALA A 10 -0.98 -6.47 -8.77
N LEU A 11 -1.87 -7.46 -8.80
CA LEU A 11 -3.30 -7.23 -8.83
C LEU A 11 -3.78 -6.54 -7.55
N ALA A 12 -3.36 -7.01 -6.37
CA ALA A 12 -3.74 -6.41 -5.09
C ALA A 12 -3.24 -4.96 -4.97
N ALA A 13 -1.99 -4.68 -5.36
CA ALA A 13 -1.44 -3.32 -5.39
C ALA A 13 -2.24 -2.40 -6.32
N ARG A 14 -2.65 -2.89 -7.49
CA ARG A 14 -3.51 -2.14 -8.42
C ARG A 14 -4.88 -1.83 -7.82
N VAL A 15 -5.48 -2.77 -7.08
CA VAL A 15 -6.76 -2.52 -6.41
C VAL A 15 -6.62 -1.42 -5.36
N VAL A 16 -5.51 -1.38 -4.59
CA VAL A 16 -5.24 -0.28 -3.66
C VAL A 16 -5.17 1.06 -4.40
N GLU A 17 -4.38 1.14 -5.47
CA GLU A 17 -4.27 2.36 -6.30
C GLU A 17 -5.63 2.84 -6.84
N GLU A 18 -6.43 1.94 -7.42
CA GLU A 18 -7.74 2.30 -7.98
C GLU A 18 -8.71 2.77 -6.89
N GLU A 19 -8.66 2.17 -5.70
CA GLU A 19 -9.47 2.61 -4.57
C GLU A 19 -9.00 3.96 -4.03
N MET A 20 -7.69 4.23 -3.96
CA MET A 20 -7.17 5.56 -3.62
C MET A 20 -7.67 6.63 -4.59
N LYS A 21 -7.68 6.33 -5.89
CA LYS A 21 -8.25 7.23 -6.91
C LYS A 21 -9.75 7.44 -6.70
N ARG A 22 -10.50 6.36 -6.45
CA ARG A 22 -11.96 6.40 -6.26
C ARG A 22 -12.37 7.28 -5.07
N VAL A 23 -11.63 7.23 -3.97
CA VAL A 23 -11.95 8.01 -2.74
C VAL A 23 -11.30 9.40 -2.72
N GLY A 24 -10.53 9.76 -3.75
CA GLY A 24 -9.88 11.07 -3.85
C GLY A 24 -8.61 11.23 -3.02
N TYR A 25 -7.96 10.13 -2.62
CA TYR A 25 -6.68 10.14 -1.90
C TYR A 25 -5.46 10.01 -2.82
N TRP A 26 -5.67 9.74 -4.10
CA TRP A 26 -4.61 9.76 -5.09
C TRP A 26 -4.33 11.19 -5.56
N SER A 27 -3.09 11.63 -5.44
CA SER A 27 -2.66 12.96 -5.86
C SER A 27 -1.93 12.93 -7.21
N ALA A 28 -2.17 13.95 -8.04
CA ALA A 28 -1.35 14.21 -9.23
C ALA A 28 -0.18 15.16 -8.94
N GLU A 29 -0.05 15.62 -7.68
CA GLU A 29 1.04 16.49 -7.26
C GLU A 29 2.38 15.75 -7.27
N PRO A 30 3.51 16.49 -7.31
CA PRO A 30 4.82 15.89 -7.19
C PRO A 30 4.99 15.09 -5.89
N CYS A 31 5.80 14.03 -5.96
CA CYS A 31 6.23 13.27 -4.80
C CYS A 31 6.89 14.21 -3.76
N PRO A 32 6.43 14.23 -2.50
CA PRO A 32 7.06 15.03 -1.46
C PRO A 32 8.42 14.43 -1.04
N GLU A 33 9.24 15.23 -0.35
CA GLU A 33 10.43 14.70 0.32
C GLU A 33 10.02 13.86 1.53
N PHE A 34 10.62 12.67 1.69
CA PHE A 34 10.37 11.78 2.81
C PHE A 34 11.57 11.72 3.76
N ASN A 35 11.33 11.95 5.05
CA ASN A 35 12.35 11.76 6.10
C ASN A 35 12.34 10.31 6.63
N PRO A 36 13.35 9.47 6.36
CA PRO A 36 13.32 8.06 6.78
C PRO A 36 13.28 7.85 8.31
N ASN A 37 13.51 8.90 9.11
CA ASN A 37 13.44 8.83 10.57
C ASN A 37 12.03 9.11 11.13
N GLU A 38 11.06 9.44 10.28
CA GLU A 38 9.69 9.77 10.67
C GLU A 38 8.69 8.74 10.17
N LEU A 39 7.60 8.55 10.91
CA LEU A 39 6.48 7.74 10.45
C LEU A 39 5.93 8.35 9.14
N TYR A 40 5.78 7.52 8.11
CA TYR A 40 5.37 7.95 6.77
C TYR A 40 6.25 9.05 6.17
N GLY A 41 7.50 9.14 6.65
CA GLY A 41 8.45 10.17 6.28
C GLY A 41 8.00 11.61 6.52
N GLY A 42 7.12 11.82 7.50
CA GLY A 42 6.55 13.13 7.82
C GLY A 42 5.34 13.51 6.97
N ALA A 43 4.94 12.65 6.03
CA ALA A 43 3.78 12.86 5.18
C ALA A 43 2.51 12.20 5.75
N THR A 44 1.38 12.39 5.06
CA THR A 44 0.15 11.64 5.34
C THR A 44 0.34 10.16 4.98
N PHE A 45 -0.50 9.31 5.56
CA PHE A 45 -0.52 7.88 5.22
C PHE A 45 -0.77 7.67 3.73
N GLU A 46 -1.70 8.44 3.14
CA GLU A 46 -2.06 8.39 1.73
C GLU A 46 -0.87 8.75 0.83
N SER A 47 -0.15 9.84 1.15
CA SER A 47 1.03 10.25 0.38
C SER A 47 2.14 9.20 0.46
N TRP A 48 2.40 8.66 1.65
CA TRP A 48 3.38 7.58 1.80
C TRP A 48 2.95 6.31 1.07
N LEU A 49 1.66 5.94 1.12
CA LEU A 49 1.13 4.77 0.44
C LEU A 49 1.34 4.89 -1.08
N GLN A 50 0.98 6.05 -1.65
CA GLN A 50 1.11 6.34 -3.07
C GLN A 50 2.56 6.42 -3.54
N PHE A 51 3.41 7.18 -2.85
CA PHE A 51 4.71 7.58 -3.38
C PHE A 51 5.88 6.72 -2.88
N GLU A 52 5.75 6.04 -1.75
CA GLU A 52 6.81 5.21 -1.19
C GLU A 52 6.46 3.73 -1.21
N TYR A 53 5.28 3.36 -0.71
CA TYR A 53 4.95 1.95 -0.49
C TYR A 53 4.58 1.23 -1.80
N LEU A 54 3.56 1.69 -2.52
CA LEU A 54 3.10 1.05 -3.76
C LEU A 54 4.21 0.97 -4.83
N PRO A 55 5.06 1.99 -5.06
CA PRO A 55 6.16 1.90 -6.01
C PRO A 55 7.20 0.83 -5.63
N LYS A 56 7.48 0.65 -4.32
CA LYS A 56 8.36 -0.43 -3.85
C LYS A 56 7.73 -1.81 -4.08
N VAL A 57 6.43 -1.96 -3.86
CA VAL A 57 5.70 -3.20 -4.17
C VAL A 57 5.79 -3.51 -5.68
N SER A 58 5.50 -2.52 -6.53
CA SER A 58 5.62 -2.66 -7.99
C SER A 58 7.04 -3.05 -8.40
N ARG A 59 8.05 -2.41 -7.83
CA ARG A 59 9.45 -2.75 -8.09
C ARG A 59 9.78 -4.19 -7.68
N ALA A 60 9.31 -4.62 -6.52
CA ALA A 60 9.51 -5.98 -6.01
C ALA A 60 8.88 -7.04 -6.93
N VAL A 61 7.71 -6.73 -7.51
CA VAL A 61 7.07 -7.55 -8.56
C VAL A 61 7.90 -7.63 -9.82
N GLU A 62 8.41 -6.49 -10.31
CA GLU A 62 9.22 -6.44 -11.54
C GLU A 62 10.49 -7.29 -11.44
N VAL A 63 11.18 -7.23 -10.29
CA VAL A 63 12.43 -7.97 -10.06
C VAL A 63 12.21 -9.37 -9.47
N LEU A 64 10.95 -9.75 -9.25
CA LEU A 64 10.56 -11.03 -8.64
C LEU A 64 11.28 -11.28 -7.30
N SER A 65 11.44 -10.24 -6.48
CA SER A 65 12.12 -10.30 -5.19
C SER A 65 11.45 -9.37 -4.18
N LEU A 66 11.06 -9.92 -3.03
CA LEU A 66 10.47 -9.17 -1.92
C LEU A 66 11.50 -8.77 -0.86
N VAL A 67 12.78 -9.10 -1.04
CA VAL A 67 13.84 -8.94 -0.02
C VAL A 67 13.96 -7.50 0.49
N ASP A 68 13.79 -6.53 -0.40
CA ASP A 68 13.92 -5.10 -0.08
C ASP A 68 12.59 -4.44 0.31
N LEU A 69 11.49 -5.20 0.29
CA LEU A 69 10.18 -4.67 0.67
C LEU A 69 10.05 -4.72 2.20
N PRO A 70 9.84 -3.59 2.87
CA PRO A 70 9.67 -3.58 4.31
C PRO A 70 8.44 -4.41 4.71
N GLN A 71 8.61 -5.27 5.72
CA GLN A 71 7.51 -5.98 6.36
C GLN A 71 6.66 -4.99 7.16
N TYR A 72 5.75 -4.32 6.46
CA TYR A 72 4.89 -3.29 7.02
C TYR A 72 3.44 -3.77 7.00
N ARG A 73 2.74 -3.58 8.11
CA ARG A 73 1.34 -3.97 8.28
C ARG A 73 0.41 -2.89 7.69
N VAL A 74 0.39 -2.78 6.37
CA VAL A 74 -0.34 -1.72 5.64
C VAL A 74 -1.85 -1.80 5.88
N GLY A 75 -2.42 -3.00 6.07
CA GLY A 75 -3.83 -3.17 6.41
C GLY A 75 -4.15 -2.59 7.80
N LEU A 76 -3.29 -2.87 8.77
CA LEU A 76 -3.42 -2.32 10.13
C LEU A 76 -3.26 -0.79 10.16
N ALA A 77 -2.35 -0.25 9.35
CA ALA A 77 -2.19 1.20 9.19
C ALA A 77 -3.45 1.85 8.62
N ALA A 78 -4.04 1.26 7.58
CA ALA A 78 -5.30 1.74 7.01
C ALA A 78 -6.47 1.67 8.00
N LEU A 79 -6.56 0.60 8.81
CA LEU A 79 -7.56 0.51 9.87
C LEU A 79 -7.42 1.64 10.90
N ARG A 80 -6.20 1.95 11.32
CA ARG A 80 -5.94 3.07 12.23
C ARG A 80 -6.32 4.42 11.63
N GLN A 81 -6.23 4.56 10.32
CA GLN A 81 -6.54 5.80 9.63
C GLN A 81 -8.05 5.99 9.40
N TYR A 82 -8.76 4.91 9.08
CA TYR A 82 -10.13 5.01 8.54
C TYR A 82 -11.22 4.45 9.44
N ASP A 83 -10.89 3.68 10.48
CA ASP A 83 -11.89 3.03 11.33
C ASP A 83 -11.47 3.00 12.82
N TYR A 84 -10.48 3.80 13.21
CA TYR A 84 -10.03 3.92 14.59
C TYR A 84 -10.36 5.31 15.15
N HIS A 85 -11.18 5.35 16.21
CA HIS A 85 -11.77 6.55 16.84
C HIS A 85 -12.74 7.39 15.99
N SER A 86 -12.69 7.27 14.66
CA SER A 86 -13.69 7.78 13.71
C SER A 86 -13.78 6.81 12.53
N SER A 87 -14.99 6.55 12.06
CA SER A 87 -15.21 5.74 10.86
C SER A 87 -15.33 6.66 9.64
N ILE A 88 -14.61 6.32 8.57
CA ILE A 88 -14.69 6.93 7.24
C ILE A 88 -15.20 5.85 6.28
N PRO A 89 -16.53 5.67 6.18
CA PRO A 89 -17.12 4.53 5.47
C PRO A 89 -16.68 4.42 4.01
N GLU A 90 -16.47 5.55 3.34
CA GLU A 90 -16.07 5.61 1.93
C GLU A 90 -14.69 4.97 1.69
N ALA A 91 -13.83 4.94 2.72
CA ALA A 91 -12.48 4.38 2.69
C ALA A 91 -12.40 2.92 3.16
N HIS A 92 -13.50 2.30 3.59
CA HIS A 92 -13.48 0.90 4.06
C HIS A 92 -13.09 -0.11 2.96
N ILE A 93 -13.39 0.18 1.70
CA ILE A 93 -12.97 -0.67 0.58
C ILE A 93 -11.45 -0.53 0.37
N LEU A 94 -10.90 0.69 0.45
CA LEU A 94 -9.46 0.92 0.42
C LEU A 94 -8.76 0.21 1.58
N MET A 95 -9.28 0.32 2.81
CA MET A 95 -8.77 -0.43 3.97
C MET A 95 -8.74 -1.94 3.70
N SER A 96 -9.83 -2.48 3.16
CA SER A 96 -9.93 -3.91 2.83
C SER A 96 -8.93 -4.32 1.75
N ALA A 97 -8.71 -3.47 0.75
CA ALA A 97 -7.68 -3.68 -0.27
C ALA A 97 -6.27 -3.71 0.32
N CYS A 98 -5.96 -2.84 1.28
CA CYS A 98 -4.69 -2.85 2.01
C CYS A 98 -4.48 -4.16 2.79
N PHE A 99 -5.52 -4.68 3.46
CA PHE A 99 -5.45 -5.99 4.12
C PHE A 99 -5.23 -7.13 3.13
N GLU A 100 -5.87 -7.10 1.96
CA GLU A 100 -5.66 -8.11 0.94
C GLU A 100 -4.24 -8.07 0.37
N LEU A 101 -3.68 -6.87 0.15
CA LEU A 101 -2.29 -6.70 -0.27
C LEU A 101 -1.31 -7.28 0.77
N GLU A 102 -1.52 -6.98 2.05
CA GLU A 102 -0.75 -7.56 3.16
C GLU A 102 -0.81 -9.09 3.14
N ARG A 103 -2.02 -9.66 3.02
CA ARG A 103 -2.24 -11.11 3.00
C ARG A 103 -1.50 -11.81 1.86
N VAL A 104 -1.51 -11.26 0.65
CA VAL A 104 -0.83 -11.88 -0.50
C VAL A 104 0.69 -11.72 -0.43
N LEU A 105 1.20 -10.66 0.21
CA LEU A 105 2.63 -10.51 0.49
C LEU A 105 3.11 -11.54 1.52
N ASP A 106 2.37 -11.70 2.61
CA ASP A 106 2.71 -12.68 3.67
C ASP A 106 2.71 -14.12 3.15
N ALA A 107 1.82 -14.45 2.21
CA ALA A 107 1.76 -15.78 1.60
C ALA A 107 3.00 -16.15 0.77
N VAL A 108 3.85 -15.18 0.40
CA VAL A 108 5.11 -15.41 -0.34
C VAL A 108 6.31 -15.47 0.61
N HIS A 109 6.18 -14.91 1.81
CA HIS A 109 7.20 -15.00 2.86
C HIS A 109 7.10 -16.26 3.73
N ALA A 110 5.97 -16.97 3.68
CA ALA A 110 5.71 -18.22 4.40
C ALA A 110 6.30 -19.45 3.69
#